data_AF-A0A7C6HZU4-F1
#
_entry.id   AF-A0A7C6HZU4-F1
#
_cell.length_a   1.000
_cell.length_b   1.000
_cell.length_c   1.000
_cell.angle_alpha   90.00
_cell.angle_beta   90.00
_cell.angle_gamma   90.00
#
_symmetry.space_group_name_H-M   'P 1'
#
loop_
_entity.id
_entity.type
_entity.pdbx_description
1 polymer ?
#
loop_
_entity_poly.entity_id
_entity_poly.type
_entity_poly.pdbx_seq_one_letter_code
_entity_poly.pdbx_strand_id
1 'polypeptide(L)' 'TNILFAVQKIDGDQSSQEIGTDPVVQKWWDYMADIMEVNEDNSPVSIPLEELFYMA' A
#
# COMPACT_ATOMS: atom_id res chain seq x y z
N THR A 1 -1.56 -0.30 18.90
CA THR A 1 -2.20 -1.00 17.76
C THR A 1 -1.21 -1.24 16.64
N ASN A 2 -0.19 -0.40 16.45
CA ASN A 2 0.83 -0.55 15.39
C ASN A 2 0.21 -0.62 13.98
N ILE A 3 -0.95 0.01 13.80
CA ILE A 3 -1.67 0.06 12.53
C ILE A 3 -1.25 1.34 11.80
N LEU A 4 -0.90 1.20 10.53
CA LEU A 4 -0.63 2.30 9.62
C LEU A 4 -1.85 2.55 8.74
N PHE A 5 -2.26 3.81 8.64
CA PHE A 5 -3.36 4.25 7.77
C PHE A 5 -2.78 5.01 6.58
N ALA A 6 -3.15 4.60 5.37
CA ALA A 6 -2.75 5.25 4.14
C ALA A 6 -3.97 5.91 3.45
N VAL A 7 -3.76 7.10 2.89
CA VAL A 7 -4.73 7.79 2.04
C VAL A 7 -3.99 8.41 0.86
N GLN A 8 -4.57 8.28 -0.33
CA GLN A 8 -4.05 8.88 -1.55
C GLN A 8 -5.23 9.30 -2.43
N LYS A 9 -5.08 10.42 -3.15
CA LYS A 9 -6.00 10.81 -4.21
C LYS A 9 -5.36 10.45 -5.54
N ILE A 10 -6.03 9.64 -6.34
CA ILE A 10 -5.54 9.20 -7.64
C ILE A 10 -6.58 9.63 -8.66
N ASP A 11 -6.11 10.20 -9.78
CA ASP A 11 -6.94 10.39 -10.95
C ASP A 11 -6.92 9.09 -11.78
N GLY A 12 -8.07 8.39 -11.85
CA GLY A 12 -8.21 7.10 -12.54
C GLY A 12 -8.43 5.92 -11.59
N ASP A 13 -8.53 4.71 -12.15
CA ASP A 13 -8.90 3.50 -11.40
C ASP A 13 -7.70 2.71 -10.82
N GLN A 14 -6.47 3.13 -11.09
CA GLN A 14 -5.27 2.36 -10.72
C GLN A 14 -4.87 2.60 -9.26
N SER A 15 -4.74 1.54 -8.47
CA SER A 15 -4.18 1.65 -7.11
C SER A 15 -2.64 1.58 -7.10
N SER A 16 -2.02 2.18 -6.09
CA SER A 16 -0.56 2.09 -5.89
C SER A 16 -0.07 0.66 -5.64
N GLN A 17 -0.96 -0.23 -5.20
CA GLN A 17 -0.69 -1.67 -5.04
C GLN A 17 -0.58 -2.40 -6.38
N GLU A 18 -1.27 -1.94 -7.42
CA GLU A 18 -1.22 -2.53 -8.78
C GLU A 18 0.11 -2.26 -9.51
N ILE A 19 0.94 -1.36 -8.97
CA ILE A 19 2.27 -1.03 -9.49
C ILE A 19 3.33 -2.01 -8.92
N GLY A 20 2.93 -3.04 -8.19
CA GLY A 20 3.81 -4.06 -7.61
C GLY A 20 4.67 -4.87 -8.60
N THR A 21 4.41 -4.73 -9.90
CA THR A 21 5.23 -5.33 -10.96
C THR A 21 6.45 -4.47 -11.33
N ASP A 22 6.52 -3.22 -10.88
CA ASP A 22 7.66 -2.35 -11.12
C ASP A 22 8.86 -2.78 -10.24
N PRO A 23 10.05 -3.04 -10.83
CA PRO A 23 11.22 -3.46 -10.08
C PRO A 23 11.68 -2.47 -9.00
N VAL A 24 11.37 -1.19 -9.13
CA VAL A 24 11.68 -0.17 -8.11
C VAL A 24 10.75 -0.33 -6.91
N VAL A 25 9.48 -0.62 -7.13
CA VAL A 25 8.50 -0.86 -6.06
C VAL A 25 8.88 -2.11 -5.28
N GLN A 26 9.27 -3.19 -5.96
CA GLN A 26 9.71 -4.42 -5.29
C GLN A 26 10.97 -4.20 -4.43
N LYS A 27 11.95 -3.43 -4.92
CA LYS A 27 13.13 -3.06 -4.11
C LYS A 27 12.77 -2.25 -2.87
N TRP A 28 11.74 -1.41 -2.96
CA TRP A 28 11.25 -0.65 -1.82
C TRP A 28 10.58 -1.56 -0.79
N TRP A 29 9.81 -2.55 -1.24
CA TRP A 29 9.22 -3.58 -0.38
C TRP A 29 10.29 -4.37 0.36
N ASP A 30 11.31 -4.86 -0.35
CA ASP A 30 12.44 -5.57 0.25
C ASP A 30 13.14 -4.75 1.34
N TYR A 31 13.27 -3.43 1.10
CA TYR A 31 13.91 -2.51 2.04
C TYR A 31 13.08 -2.29 3.31
N MET A 32 11.76 -2.33 3.22
CA MET A 32 10.83 -2.04 4.33
C MET A 32 10.38 -3.30 5.09
N ALA A 33 10.69 -4.49 4.58
CA ALA A 33 10.20 -5.77 5.11
C ALA A 33 10.69 -6.10 6.53
N ASP A 34 11.75 -5.46 7.02
CA ASP A 34 12.27 -5.66 8.38
C ASP A 34 11.45 -4.94 9.46
N ILE A 35 10.63 -3.96 9.07
CA ILE A 35 9.86 -3.10 9.99
C ILE A 35 8.34 -3.13 9.74
N MET A 36 7.86 -3.88 8.75
CA MET A 36 6.45 -3.95 8.35
C MET A 36 5.91 -5.38 8.42
N GLU A 37 4.59 -5.53 8.55
CA GLU A 37 3.93 -6.80 8.27
C GLU A 37 3.80 -6.99 6.75
N VAL A 38 4.36 -8.07 6.21
CA VAL A 38 4.50 -8.32 4.76
C VAL A 38 4.00 -9.70 4.35
N ASN A 39 3.61 -9.83 3.08
CA ASN A 39 3.33 -11.10 2.41
C ASN A 39 4.64 -11.82 2.03
N GLU A 40 4.53 -13.03 1.44
CA GLU A 40 5.71 -13.83 1.02
C GLU A 40 6.57 -13.14 -0.06
N ASP A 41 6.00 -12.20 -0.81
CA ASP A 41 6.69 -11.40 -1.84
C ASP A 41 7.21 -10.05 -1.31
N ASN A 42 7.26 -9.89 0.02
CA ASN A 42 7.61 -8.65 0.73
C ASN A 42 6.65 -7.48 0.55
N SER A 43 5.55 -7.63 -0.21
CA SER A 43 4.52 -6.58 -0.28
C SER A 43 3.85 -6.37 1.09
N PRO A 44 3.51 -5.12 1.46
CA PRO A 44 2.90 -4.85 2.77
C PRO A 44 1.49 -5.41 2.86
N VAL A 45 1.16 -6.10 3.95
CA VAL A 45 -0.22 -6.52 4.24
C VAL A 45 -1.10 -5.29 4.33
N SER A 46 -2.12 -5.21 3.47
CA SER A 46 -2.95 -4.02 3.31
C SER A 46 -4.42 -4.41 3.18
N ILE A 47 -5.28 -3.70 3.91
CA ILE A 47 -6.72 -3.92 3.92
C ILE A 47 -7.39 -2.65 3.36
N PRO A 48 -8.17 -2.73 2.27
CA PRO A 48 -8.86 -1.56 1.72
C PRO A 48 -9.92 -1.07 2.70
N LEU A 49 -10.02 0.26 2.85
CA LEU A 49 -11.03 0.91 3.69
C LEU A 49 -12.10 1.54 2.80
N GLU A 50 -13.36 1.32 3.15
CA GLU A 50 -14.50 1.96 2.50
C GLU A 50 -14.61 3.43 2.95
N GLU A 51 -14.60 4.36 2.00
CA GLU A 51 -14.83 5.77 2.29
C GLU A 51 -16.31 6.01 2.57
N LEU A 52 -16.65 6.27 3.83
CA LEU A 52 -18.04 6.49 4.25
C LEU A 52 -18.47 7.96 4.19
N PHE A 53 -17.52 8.89 4.17
CA PHE A 53 -17.80 10.32 4.21
C PHE A 53 -16.67 11.15 3.61
N TYR A 54 -17.05 12.19 2.86
CA TYR A 54 -16.18 13.22 2.32
C TYR A 54 -16.87 14.59 2.41
N MET A 55 -16.11 15.64 2.74
CA MET A 55 -16.55 17.04 2.71
C MET A 55 -15.49 17.89 2.01
N ALA A 56 -15.93 18.64 0.99
CA ALA A 56 -15.07 19.51 0.19
C ALA A 56 -14.75 20.84 0.89
#